data_AF-A0A2U1KZX5-F1
#
_entry.id   AF-A0A2U1KZX5-F1
#
_cell.length_a   1.000
_cell.length_b   1.000
_cell.length_c   1.000
_cell.angle_alpha   90.00
_cell.angle_beta   90.00
_cell.angle_gamma   90.00
#
_symmetry.space_group_name_H-M   'P 1'
#
loop_
_entity.id
_entity.type
_entity.pdbx_description
1 polymer ?
#
loop_
_entity_poly.entity_id
_entity_poly.type
_entity_poly.pdbx_seq_one_letter_code
_entity_poly.pdbx_strand_id
1 'polypeptide(L)'
;MNEFQSERPESDMQQEFPRWFESKIGNLYTANDPRCTPDLFALACGPSSTATSINSCVVNGVKFVVHSRDVKRTTQNSGICSPGEKEGEMYYGQLDDILEFSYTQFKVVLFRVKCV
;
A
#
# COMPACT_ATOMS: atom_id res chain seq x y z
N MET A 1 27.96 3.67 -2.30
CA MET A 1 26.50 3.92 -2.22
C MET A 1 26.06 3.34 -0.90
N ASN A 2 25.51 4.14 0.01
CA ASN A 2 25.20 3.63 1.36
C ASN A 2 23.86 2.89 1.33
N GLU A 3 23.90 1.61 1.68
CA GLU A 3 22.74 0.76 1.90
C GLU A 3 22.09 1.12 3.24
N PHE A 4 20.82 0.74 3.41
CA PHE A 4 20.17 0.90 4.71
C PHE A 4 20.88 0.00 5.70
N GLN A 5 21.33 0.59 6.81
CA GLN A 5 21.88 -0.13 7.94
C GLN A 5 21.11 0.41 9.14
N SER A 6 20.43 -0.47 9.87
CA SER A 6 19.77 -0.09 11.11
C SER A 6 20.85 0.38 12.11
N GLU A 7 20.55 1.46 12.83
CA GLU A 7 21.51 2.04 13.79
C GLU A 7 21.60 1.20 15.07
N ARG A 8 20.62 0.33 15.34
CA ARG A 8 20.57 -0.52 16.54
C ARG A 8 19.96 -1.88 16.22
N PRO A 9 20.54 -3.00 16.69
CA PRO A 9 20.00 -4.34 16.43
C PRO A 9 18.57 -4.58 16.97
N GLU A 10 18.10 -3.76 17.91
CA GLU A 10 16.71 -3.77 18.43
C GLU A 10 15.84 -2.63 17.88
N SER A 11 16.30 -1.89 16.86
CA SER A 11 15.54 -0.77 16.35
C SER A 11 14.28 -1.20 15.61
N ASP A 12 13.24 -0.37 15.74
CA ASP A 12 12.01 -0.54 14.99
C ASP A 12 12.27 -0.18 13.52
N MET A 13 12.50 -1.21 12.70
CA MET A 13 12.64 -1.08 11.25
C MET A 13 11.49 -0.28 10.63
N GLN A 14 10.28 -0.35 11.21
CA GLN A 14 9.12 0.38 10.70
C GLN A 14 9.24 1.90 10.90
N GLN A 15 10.06 2.36 11.85
CA GLN A 15 10.30 3.79 12.08
C GLN A 15 11.58 4.29 11.42
N GLU A 16 12.64 3.49 11.42
CA GLU A 16 13.94 3.92 10.89
C GLU A 16 13.97 3.93 9.36
N PHE A 17 13.36 2.92 8.73
CA PHE A 17 13.40 2.81 7.28
C PHE A 17 12.73 3.99 6.57
N PRO A 18 11.48 4.42 6.93
CA PRO A 18 10.86 5.56 6.26
C PRO A 18 11.70 6.84 6.35
N ARG A 19 12.27 7.14 7.53
CA ARG A 19 13.11 8.32 7.75
C ARG A 19 14.40 8.27 6.94
N TRP A 20 15.07 7.11 6.93
CA TRP A 20 16.27 6.92 6.12
C TRP A 20 15.95 7.04 4.63
N PHE A 21 14.83 6.45 4.19
CA PHE A 21 14.42 6.46 2.79
C PHE A 21 14.12 7.88 2.31
N GLU A 22 13.38 8.66 3.10
CA GLU A 22 13.15 10.09 2.88
C GLU A 22 14.46 10.86 2.70
N SER A 23 15.39 10.72 3.66
CA SER A 23 16.71 11.38 3.61
C SER A 23 17.52 10.96 2.39
N LYS A 24 17.57 9.66 2.08
CA LYS A 24 18.33 9.13 0.94
C LYS A 24 17.81 9.68 -0.38
N ILE A 25 16.49 9.65 -0.60
CA ILE A 25 15.89 10.13 -1.84
C ILE A 25 15.97 11.66 -1.92
N GLY A 26 15.80 12.39 -0.81
CA GLY A 26 15.99 13.84 -0.75
C GLY A 26 17.41 14.29 -1.13
N ASN A 27 18.43 13.54 -0.70
CA ASN A 27 19.81 13.79 -1.11
C ASN A 27 20.03 13.58 -2.63
N LEU A 28 19.45 12.52 -3.20
CA LEU A 28 19.52 12.28 -4.65
C LEU A 28 18.79 13.38 -5.44
N TYR A 29 17.63 13.81 -4.96
CA TYR A 29 16.86 14.91 -5.56
C TYR A 29 17.67 16.22 -5.58
N THR A 30 18.29 16.57 -4.44
CA THR A 30 19.10 17.81 -4.32
C THR A 30 20.36 17.76 -5.19
N ALA A 31 20.96 16.57 -5.35
CA ALA A 31 22.09 16.35 -6.24
C ALA A 31 21.71 16.29 -7.74
N ASN A 32 20.42 16.40 -8.07
CA ASN A 32 19.87 16.24 -9.42
C ASN A 32 20.30 14.89 -10.05
N ASP A 33 20.37 13.85 -9.22
CA ASP A 33 20.86 12.53 -9.61
C ASP A 33 19.78 11.77 -10.40
N PRO A 34 20.10 11.21 -11.59
CA PRO A 34 19.11 10.55 -12.44
C PRO A 34 18.49 9.29 -11.83
N ARG A 35 19.07 8.75 -10.75
CA ARG A 35 18.48 7.63 -10.00
C ARG A 35 17.26 8.06 -9.19
N CYS A 36 17.06 9.36 -8.96
CA CYS A 36 15.85 9.90 -8.34
C CYS A 36 14.71 9.95 -9.36
N THR A 37 14.00 8.83 -9.51
CA THR A 37 12.81 8.79 -10.37
C THR A 37 11.64 9.51 -9.68
N PRO A 38 10.65 10.02 -10.46
CA PRO A 38 9.45 10.62 -9.88
C PRO A 38 8.72 9.70 -8.89
N ASP A 39 8.66 8.40 -9.18
CA ASP A 39 7.99 7.42 -8.32
C ASP A 39 8.75 7.21 -6.99
N LEU A 40 10.08 7.14 -7.03
CA LEU A 40 10.89 7.04 -5.81
C LEU A 40 10.76 8.30 -4.94
N PHE A 41 10.76 9.46 -5.59
CA PHE A 41 10.52 10.73 -4.89
C PHE A 41 9.13 10.76 -4.26
N ALA A 42 8.09 10.34 -4.98
CA ALA A 42 6.73 10.25 -4.45
C ALA A 42 6.65 9.29 -3.25
N LEU A 43 7.24 8.11 -3.33
CA LEU A 43 7.30 7.16 -2.21
C LEU A 43 7.98 7.77 -0.98
N ALA A 44 9.08 8.51 -1.18
CA ALA A 44 9.85 9.13 -0.12
C ALA A 44 9.08 10.26 0.58
N CYS A 45 8.28 11.03 -0.17
CA CYS A 45 7.39 12.05 0.41
C CYS A 45 6.21 11.44 1.20
N GLY A 46 5.91 10.15 0.98
CA GLY A 46 4.75 9.50 1.56
C GLY A 46 3.43 9.90 0.89
N PRO A 47 2.32 9.24 1.27
CA PRO A 47 0.99 9.59 0.78
C PRO A 47 0.47 10.86 1.47
N SER A 48 -0.63 11.40 0.94
CA SER A 48 -1.48 12.34 1.66
C SER A 48 -1.78 11.84 3.08
N SER A 49 -1.81 12.75 4.05
CA SER A 49 -2.15 12.44 5.45
C SER A 49 -3.58 11.93 5.64
N THR A 50 -4.41 12.07 4.61
CA THR A 50 -5.79 11.60 4.56
C THR A 50 -5.96 10.51 3.50
N ALA A 51 -6.67 9.44 3.88
CA ALA A 51 -7.15 8.42 2.96
C ALA A 51 -8.59 8.70 2.56
N THR A 52 -8.97 8.32 1.34
CA THR A 52 -10.35 8.37 0.85
C THR A 52 -10.96 6.98 0.87
N SER A 53 -12.10 6.80 1.54
CA SER A 53 -12.87 5.55 1.43
C SER A 53 -13.66 5.53 0.12
N ILE A 54 -13.51 4.45 -0.64
CA ILE A 54 -14.21 4.23 -1.92
C ILE A 54 -15.00 2.93 -1.90
N ASN A 55 -16.05 2.86 -2.72
CA ASN A 55 -16.96 1.71 -2.75
C ASN A 55 -16.50 0.58 -3.69
N SER A 56 -15.60 0.86 -4.62
CA SER A 56 -15.10 -0.12 -5.58
C SER A 56 -13.83 0.37 -6.26
N CYS A 57 -12.96 -0.55 -6.67
CA CYS A 57 -11.81 -0.28 -7.54
C CYS A 57 -11.59 -1.44 -8.51
N VAL A 58 -10.73 -1.24 -9.51
CA VAL A 58 -10.26 -2.31 -10.41
C VAL A 58 -8.79 -2.53 -10.16
N VAL A 59 -8.41 -3.76 -9.82
CA VAL A 59 -7.01 -4.17 -9.62
C VAL A 59 -6.75 -5.35 -10.53
N ASN A 60 -5.72 -5.24 -11.39
CA ASN A 60 -5.35 -6.27 -12.38
C ASN A 60 -6.53 -6.77 -13.24
N GLY A 61 -7.42 -5.86 -13.66
CA GLY A 61 -8.59 -6.18 -14.47
C GLY A 61 -9.78 -6.76 -13.70
N VAL A 62 -9.65 -7.03 -12.40
CA VAL A 62 -10.73 -7.52 -11.54
C VAL A 62 -11.36 -6.36 -10.78
N LYS A 63 -12.69 -6.25 -10.83
CA LYS A 63 -13.44 -5.25 -10.07
C LYS A 63 -13.73 -5.75 -8.67
N PHE A 64 -13.25 -5.03 -7.67
CA PHE A 64 -13.57 -5.26 -6.26
C PHE A 64 -14.64 -4.28 -5.80
N VAL A 65 -15.58 -4.75 -5.00
CA VAL A 65 -16.70 -3.95 -4.49
C VAL A 65 -16.87 -4.21 -3.00
N VAL A 66 -17.02 -3.16 -2.20
CA VAL A 66 -17.27 -3.32 -0.76
C VAL A 66 -18.58 -4.09 -0.53
N HIS A 67 -18.60 -4.96 0.47
CA HIS A 67 -19.69 -5.91 0.70
C HIS A 67 -21.06 -5.24 0.81
N SER A 68 -21.14 -4.10 1.50
CA SER A 68 -22.38 -3.32 1.66
C SER A 68 -23.03 -2.90 0.33
N ARG A 69 -22.23 -2.81 -0.74
CA ARG A 69 -22.69 -2.56 -2.11
C ARG A 69 -22.88 -3.83 -2.91
N ASP A 70 -22.08 -4.86 -2.65
CA ASP A 70 -22.11 -6.14 -3.34
C ASP A 70 -23.39 -6.93 -3.06
N VAL A 71 -23.94 -6.86 -1.83
CA VAL A 71 -25.21 -7.56 -1.45
C VAL A 71 -26.42 -7.18 -2.31
N LYS A 72 -26.37 -6.06 -3.02
CA LYS A 72 -27.44 -5.58 -3.90
C LYS A 72 -27.23 -5.98 -5.37
N ARG A 73 -26.17 -6.75 -5.66
CA ARG A 73 -25.77 -7.14 -7.01
C ARG A 73 -25.99 -8.63 -7.22
N THR A 74 -26.13 -9.02 -8.48
CA THR A 74 -26.23 -10.43 -8.89
C THR A 74 -24.87 -11.13 -8.91
N THR A 75 -23.78 -10.38 -9.07
CA THR A 75 -22.40 -10.89 -9.11
C THR A 75 -21.68 -10.58 -7.80
N GLN A 76 -20.97 -11.56 -7.23
CA GLN A 76 -20.17 -11.38 -6.03
C GLN A 76 -18.76 -10.86 -6.37
N ASN A 77 -18.41 -9.67 -5.88
CA ASN A 77 -17.11 -9.02 -6.07
C ASN A 77 -16.51 -8.50 -4.75
N SER A 78 -17.06 -8.91 -3.60
CA SER A 78 -16.53 -8.56 -2.28
C SER A 78 -15.76 -9.70 -1.61
N GLY A 79 -15.59 -10.86 -2.24
CA GLY A 79 -14.80 -11.96 -1.69
C GLY A 79 -13.30 -11.70 -1.86
N ILE A 80 -12.51 -11.92 -0.81
CA ILE A 80 -11.05 -11.81 -0.81
C ILE A 80 -10.45 -13.16 -0.43
N CYS A 81 -9.39 -13.53 -1.15
CA CYS A 81 -8.55 -14.68 -0.85
C CYS A 81 -7.10 -14.22 -0.87
N SER A 82 -6.36 -14.48 0.19
CA SER A 82 -4.94 -14.13 0.29
C SER A 82 -4.13 -15.32 0.82
N PRO A 83 -2.89 -15.51 0.37
CA PRO A 83 -1.98 -16.47 0.98
C PRO A 83 -1.82 -16.22 2.48
N GLY A 84 -1.74 -17.30 3.24
CA GLY A 84 -1.44 -17.26 4.67
C GLY A 84 0.05 -17.29 4.97
N GLU A 85 0.39 -17.43 6.25
CA GLU A 85 1.79 -17.49 6.69
C GLU A 85 2.48 -18.80 6.26
N LYS A 86 1.73 -19.90 6.22
CA LYS A 86 2.25 -21.22 5.84
C LYS A 86 2.05 -21.51 4.37
N GLU A 87 2.98 -22.26 3.80
CA GLU A 87 2.85 -22.74 2.42
C GLU A 87 1.56 -23.55 2.24
N GLY A 88 0.75 -23.15 1.26
CA GLY A 88 -0.56 -23.77 0.98
C GLY A 88 -1.71 -23.27 1.86
N GLU A 89 -1.46 -22.42 2.86
CA GLU A 89 -2.51 -21.78 3.65
C GLU A 89 -3.15 -20.62 2.87
N MET A 90 -4.48 -20.53 2.93
CA MET A 90 -5.24 -19.45 2.31
C MET A 90 -6.20 -18.85 3.34
N TYR A 91 -6.17 -17.53 3.48
CA TYR A 91 -7.15 -16.78 4.24
C TYR A 91 -8.27 -16.31 3.32
N TYR A 92 -9.49 -16.46 3.81
CA TYR A 92 -10.70 -16.02 3.13
C TYR A 92 -11.36 -14.94 3.95
N GLY A 93 -11.88 -13.95 3.25
CA GLY A 93 -12.45 -12.80 3.88
C GLY A 93 -13.43 -12.08 2.99
N GLN A 94 -14.14 -11.14 3.58
CA GLN A 94 -15.09 -10.29 2.90
C GLN A 94 -14.65 -8.83 3.00
N LEU A 95 -14.62 -8.16 1.85
CA LEU A 95 -14.17 -6.79 1.69
C LEU A 95 -15.15 -5.83 2.37
N ASP A 96 -14.70 -5.21 3.46
CA ASP A 96 -15.48 -4.28 4.27
C ASP A 96 -15.31 -2.83 3.79
N ASP A 97 -14.09 -2.45 3.44
CA ASP A 97 -13.74 -1.08 3.07
C ASP A 97 -12.53 -1.07 2.12
N ILE A 98 -12.43 -0.02 1.32
CA ILE A 98 -11.30 0.24 0.43
C ILE A 98 -10.81 1.65 0.71
N LEU A 99 -9.60 1.77 1.22
CA LEU A 99 -8.94 3.05 1.48
C LEU A 99 -7.98 3.37 0.34
N GLU A 100 -8.19 4.48 -0.34
CA GLU A 100 -7.30 5.02 -1.38
C GLU A 100 -6.38 6.08 -0.77
N PHE A 101 -5.07 5.86 -0.89
CA PHE A 101 -4.01 6.78 -0.52
C PHE A 101 -3.44 7.42 -1.78
N SER A 102 -3.45 8.75 -1.83
CA SER A 102 -2.87 9.49 -2.96
C SER A 102 -1.43 9.86 -2.66
N TYR A 103 -0.51 9.43 -3.51
CA TYR A 103 0.83 9.97 -3.63
C TYR A 103 0.84 11.03 -4.74
N THR A 104 1.93 11.80 -4.84
CA THR A 104 2.06 12.83 -5.88
C THR A 104 2.05 12.27 -7.30
N GLN A 105 2.45 11.01 -7.49
CA GLN A 105 2.55 10.37 -8.82
C GLN A 105 1.53 9.25 -9.06
N PHE A 106 1.07 8.58 -8.00
CA PHE A 106 0.20 7.40 -8.13
C PHE A 106 -0.72 7.27 -6.92
N LYS A 107 -1.62 6.29 -6.98
CA LYS A 107 -2.54 5.96 -5.90
C LYS A 107 -2.31 4.53 -5.46
N VAL A 108 -2.46 4.28 -4.16
CA VAL A 108 -2.40 2.95 -3.57
C VAL A 108 -3.73 2.67 -2.88
N VAL A 109 -4.25 1.46 -3.06
CA VAL A 109 -5.48 1.02 -2.39
C VAL A 109 -5.14 -0.01 -1.31
N LEU A 110 -5.75 0.15 -0.14
CA LEU A 110 -5.69 -0.79 0.96
C LEU A 110 -7.07 -1.39 1.18
N PHE A 111 -7.14 -2.73 1.24
CA PHE A 111 -8.37 -3.45 1.49
C PHE A 111 -8.50 -3.78 2.98
N ARG A 112 -9.59 -3.33 3.61
CA ARG A 112 -9.97 -3.80 4.95
C ARG A 112 -10.89 -4.99 4.77
N VAL A 113 -10.50 -6.12 5.34
CA VAL A 113 -11.17 -7.40 5.15
C VAL A 113 -11.63 -7.95 6.49
N LYS A 114 -12.87 -8.43 6.56
CA LYS A 114 -13.41 -9.19 7.69
C LYS A 114 -13.22 -10.68 7.40
N CYS A 115 -12.52 -11.40 8.28
CA CYS A 115 -12.39 -12.85 8.18
C CYS A 115 -13.78 -13.52 8.33
N VAL A 116 -14.03 -14.58 7.56
CA VAL A 116 -15.29 -15.34 7.56
C VAL A 116 -15.04 -16.75 8.09
#